data_AF-A0A933F6H4-F1
#
_entry.id   AF-A0A933F6H4-F1
#
_cell.length_a   1.000
_cell.length_b   1.000
_cell.length_c   1.000
_cell.angle_alpha   90.00
_cell.angle_beta   90.00
_cell.angle_gamma   90.00
#
_symmetry.space_group_name_H-M   'P 1'
#
loop_
_entity.id
_entity.type
_entity.pdbx_description
1 polymer ?
#
loop_
_entity_poly.entity_id
_entity_poly.type
_entity_poly.pdbx_seq_one_letter_code
_entity_poly.pdbx_strand_id
1 'polypeptide(L)'
;MDDSARVDRHYRFRASRSLAAAVKSIAFLCVWLWSLSNPAPAAASDYRYHLFKNTENFGILVFPAESLFPDLESYILSQGFASAETGDAVMRFGTKRENQTFMMPESVQKKHRIEKFIILQVLSDKSLMVGVYDTEWGLTLPQAIYQLDDVKKNVPQTLDIFRGKKPAEKKEGPGQTIDWNLN
;
A
#
# COMPACT_ATOMS: atom_id res chain seq x y z
N MET A 1 15.39 -74.46 -41.63
CA MET A 1 14.51 -73.31 -41.95
C MET A 1 13.31 -73.45 -41.01
N ASP A 2 13.07 -72.58 -40.04
CA ASP A 2 13.65 -71.30 -39.70
C ASP A 2 13.36 -71.05 -38.20
N ASP A 3 14.33 -70.47 -37.51
CA ASP A 3 14.52 -70.46 -36.06
C ASP A 3 14.33 -69.02 -35.54
N SER A 4 13.11 -68.47 -35.72
CA SER A 4 12.87 -67.03 -35.57
C SER A 4 11.70 -66.64 -34.65
N ALA A 5 11.15 -67.57 -33.84
CA ALA A 5 9.97 -67.28 -33.02
C ALA A 5 10.18 -67.37 -31.49
N ARG A 6 11.43 -67.41 -31.00
CA ARG A 6 11.70 -67.60 -29.55
C ARG A 6 12.44 -66.47 -28.84
N VAL A 7 12.52 -65.28 -29.44
CA VAL A 7 13.17 -64.11 -28.82
C VAL A 7 12.26 -62.89 -28.89
N ASP A 8 11.02 -62.97 -28.41
CA ASP A 8 10.20 -61.75 -28.27
C ASP A 8 9.17 -61.81 -27.13
N ARG A 9 9.57 -62.35 -25.97
CA ARG A 9 8.70 -62.37 -24.78
C ARG A 9 9.29 -61.79 -23.49
N HIS A 10 10.48 -61.21 -23.55
CA HIS A 10 11.11 -60.63 -22.35
C HIS A 10 11.20 -59.10 -22.30
N TYR A 11 10.78 -58.36 -23.34
CA TYR A 11 10.98 -56.90 -23.41
C TYR A 11 9.72 -56.04 -23.31
N ARG A 12 8.54 -56.60 -23.01
CA ARG A 12 7.28 -55.82 -22.92
C ARG A 12 6.60 -55.81 -21.55
N PHE A 13 7.35 -55.90 -20.45
CA PHE A 13 6.72 -55.84 -19.12
C PHE A 13 7.34 -54.85 -18.12
N ARG A 14 8.24 -53.97 -18.54
CA ARG A 14 8.85 -52.98 -17.62
C ARG A 14 8.65 -51.50 -18.00
N ALA A 15 7.95 -51.20 -19.09
CA ALA A 15 7.85 -49.82 -19.61
C ALA A 15 6.55 -49.08 -19.28
N SER A 16 5.52 -49.74 -18.72
CA SER A 16 4.20 -49.10 -18.51
C SER A 16 3.99 -48.53 -17.11
N ARG A 17 4.92 -48.74 -16.16
CA ARG A 17 4.82 -48.19 -14.79
C ARG A 17 5.54 -46.86 -14.58
N SER A 18 6.39 -46.42 -15.53
CA SER A 18 7.23 -45.23 -15.36
C SER A 18 6.59 -43.93 -15.88
N LEU A 19 5.63 -43.99 -16.80
CA LEU A 19 5.04 -42.77 -17.39
C LEU A 19 3.94 -42.13 -16.53
N ALA A 20 3.14 -42.93 -15.82
CA ALA A 20 2.07 -42.42 -14.96
C ALA A 20 2.58 -41.71 -13.69
N ALA A 21 3.79 -42.04 -13.25
CA ALA A 21 4.44 -41.38 -12.10
C ALA A 21 5.03 -40.01 -12.48
N ALA A 22 5.58 -39.88 -13.70
CA ALA A 22 6.22 -38.64 -14.14
C ALA A 22 5.23 -37.48 -14.32
N VAL A 23 4.02 -37.76 -14.83
CA VAL A 23 2.98 -36.73 -15.08
C VAL A 23 2.42 -36.14 -13.76
N LYS A 24 2.30 -36.96 -12.72
CA LYS A 24 1.85 -36.48 -11.39
C LYS A 24 2.91 -35.59 -10.72
N SER A 25 4.19 -35.89 -10.91
CA SER A 25 5.29 -35.08 -10.34
C SER A 25 5.45 -33.71 -11.03
N ILE A 26 5.18 -33.62 -12.33
CA ILE A 26 5.26 -32.34 -13.07
C ILE A 26 4.10 -31.40 -12.68
N ALA A 27 2.89 -31.92 -12.53
CA ALA A 27 1.74 -31.13 -12.09
C ALA A 27 1.93 -30.54 -10.67
N PHE A 28 2.56 -31.30 -9.76
CA PHE A 28 2.91 -30.82 -8.43
C PHE A 28 3.98 -29.71 -8.47
N LEU A 29 4.98 -29.82 -9.36
CA LEU A 29 6.04 -28.84 -9.50
C LEU A 29 5.49 -27.49 -10.02
N CYS A 30 4.53 -27.50 -10.95
CA CYS A 30 3.91 -26.29 -11.49
C CYS A 30 3.06 -25.53 -10.45
N VAL A 31 2.32 -26.24 -9.60
CA VAL A 31 1.55 -25.60 -8.50
C VAL A 31 2.50 -25.03 -7.44
N TRP A 32 3.62 -25.71 -7.17
CA TRP A 32 4.64 -25.21 -6.24
C TRP A 32 5.35 -23.95 -6.76
N LEU A 33 5.66 -23.88 -8.06
CA LEU A 33 6.25 -22.68 -8.69
C LEU A 33 5.28 -21.48 -8.75
N TRP A 34 3.97 -21.71 -8.86
CA TRP A 34 2.99 -20.62 -8.78
C TRP A 34 2.94 -19.97 -7.38
N SER A 35 3.15 -20.74 -6.31
CA SER A 35 3.21 -20.23 -4.94
C SER A 35 4.45 -19.37 -4.65
N LEU A 36 5.57 -19.62 -5.35
CA LEU A 36 6.79 -18.81 -5.24
C LEU A 36 6.69 -17.46 -5.97
N SER A 37 5.70 -17.29 -6.85
CA SER A 37 5.55 -16.09 -7.69
C SER A 37 4.62 -15.04 -7.07
N ASN A 38 3.91 -15.38 -5.99
CA ASN A 38 3.03 -14.46 -5.27
C ASN A 38 3.65 -14.17 -3.90
N PRO A 39 4.49 -13.12 -3.76
CA PRO A 39 4.96 -12.73 -2.44
C PRO A 39 3.72 -12.49 -1.55
N ALA A 40 3.66 -13.17 -0.41
CA ALA A 40 2.64 -12.93 0.59
C ALA A 40 2.59 -11.42 0.87
N PRO A 41 1.39 -10.82 1.05
CA PRO A 41 1.30 -9.41 1.41
C PRO A 41 2.21 -9.15 2.61
N ALA A 42 2.99 -8.07 2.55
CA ALA A 42 3.86 -7.62 3.63
C ALA A 42 3.10 -7.77 4.96
N ALA A 43 3.74 -8.40 5.95
CA ALA A 43 3.10 -8.84 7.20
C ALA A 43 2.06 -7.82 7.69
N ALA A 44 0.81 -8.27 7.78
CA ALA A 44 -0.28 -7.46 8.32
C ALA A 44 0.15 -6.96 9.71
N SER A 45 0.11 -5.64 9.91
CA SER A 45 0.38 -5.08 11.23
C SER A 45 -0.86 -5.21 12.11
N ASP A 46 -0.69 -5.08 13.42
CA ASP A 46 -1.81 -4.94 14.37
C ASP A 46 -2.60 -3.63 14.16
N TYR A 47 -2.16 -2.76 13.24
CA TYR A 47 -2.79 -1.48 12.97
C TYR A 47 -3.69 -1.57 11.75
N ARG A 48 -4.94 -1.13 11.91
CA ARG A 48 -5.84 -0.91 10.79
C ARG A 48 -5.72 0.51 10.26
N TYR A 49 -5.93 0.68 8.97
CA TYR A 49 -6.07 1.99 8.35
C TYR A 49 -7.52 2.28 7.99
N HIS A 50 -7.87 3.56 7.94
CA HIS A 50 -9.08 4.06 7.31
C HIS A 50 -8.70 4.98 6.15
N LEU A 51 -9.18 4.67 4.95
CA LEU A 51 -8.92 5.43 3.74
C LEU A 51 -10.12 6.30 3.39
N PHE A 52 -9.87 7.59 3.23
CA PHE A 52 -10.77 8.55 2.61
C PHE A 52 -10.29 8.91 1.22
N LYS A 53 -11.22 9.19 0.31
CA LYS A 53 -10.93 9.56 -1.08
C LYS A 53 -11.86 10.69 -1.54
N ASN A 54 -11.33 11.62 -2.34
CA ASN A 54 -12.13 12.65 -2.99
C ASN A 54 -12.36 12.35 -4.49
N THR A 55 -13.11 13.23 -5.17
CA THR A 55 -13.44 13.12 -6.60
C THR A 55 -12.23 13.29 -7.53
N GLU A 56 -11.16 13.93 -7.06
CA GLU A 56 -9.89 14.11 -7.79
C GLU A 56 -8.98 12.88 -7.69
N ASN A 57 -9.39 11.84 -6.95
CA ASN A 57 -8.59 10.67 -6.59
C ASN A 57 -7.40 10.96 -5.67
N PHE A 58 -7.44 12.05 -4.92
CA PHE A 58 -6.56 12.24 -3.77
C PHE A 58 -7.08 11.46 -2.57
N GLY A 59 -6.16 10.97 -1.75
CA GLY A 59 -6.48 10.22 -0.54
C GLY A 59 -6.12 10.97 0.74
N ILE A 60 -6.84 10.65 1.81
CA ILE A 60 -6.38 10.87 3.18
C ILE A 60 -6.43 9.51 3.87
N LEU A 61 -5.29 9.03 4.34
CA LEU A 61 -5.18 7.77 5.06
C LEU A 61 -4.98 8.06 6.53
N VAL A 62 -5.84 7.53 7.40
CA VAL A 62 -5.75 7.67 8.85
C VAL A 62 -5.37 6.32 9.46
N PHE A 63 -4.40 6.31 10.37
CA PHE A 63 -4.09 5.13 11.18
C PHE A 63 -3.62 5.52 12.60
N PRO A 64 -3.81 4.67 13.61
CA PRO A 64 -4.70 3.51 13.61
C PRO A 64 -6.16 3.95 13.37
N ALA A 65 -6.94 3.13 12.66
CA ALA A 65 -8.33 3.44 12.31
C ALA A 65 -9.19 3.65 13.57
N GLU A 66 -8.87 2.94 14.63
CA GLU A 66 -9.53 2.98 15.94
C GLU A 66 -9.34 4.32 16.66
N SER A 67 -8.28 5.06 16.30
CA SER A 67 -7.96 6.36 16.87
C SER A 67 -8.57 7.52 16.07
N LEU A 68 -9.28 7.25 14.98
CA LEU A 68 -10.02 8.27 14.23
C LEU A 68 -11.10 8.89 15.13
N PHE A 69 -10.91 10.15 15.51
CA PHE A 69 -11.83 10.87 16.37
C PHE A 69 -12.79 11.77 15.57
N PRO A 70 -14.01 12.04 16.09
CA PRO A 70 -15.08 12.68 15.32
C PRO A 70 -14.72 14.04 14.69
N ASP A 71 -13.93 14.87 15.38
CA ASP A 71 -13.55 16.19 14.85
C ASP A 71 -12.63 16.09 13.63
N LEU A 72 -11.74 15.10 13.61
CA LEU A 72 -10.88 14.81 12.47
C LEU A 72 -11.70 14.26 11.31
N GLU A 73 -12.58 13.29 11.58
CA GLU A 73 -13.47 12.71 10.56
C GLU A 73 -14.37 13.79 9.93
N SER A 74 -15.06 14.57 10.78
CA SER A 74 -15.93 15.67 10.33
C SER A 74 -15.18 16.68 9.48
N TYR A 75 -13.93 17.00 9.86
CA TYR A 75 -13.07 17.85 9.05
C TYR A 75 -12.77 17.23 7.68
N ILE A 76 -12.31 15.97 7.63
CA ILE A 76 -11.98 15.28 6.38
C ILE A 76 -13.19 15.25 5.44
N LEU A 77 -14.37 14.91 5.97
CA LEU A 77 -15.62 14.91 5.21
C LEU A 77 -15.98 16.32 4.69
N SER A 78 -15.78 17.37 5.50
CA SER A 78 -16.02 18.75 5.08
C SER A 78 -15.13 19.21 3.91
N GLN A 79 -13.96 18.58 3.72
CA GLN A 79 -13.07 18.85 2.59
C GLN A 79 -13.47 18.12 1.30
N GLY A 80 -14.64 17.45 1.28
CA GLY A 80 -15.14 16.74 0.10
C GLY A 80 -14.55 15.34 -0.09
N PHE A 81 -13.98 14.76 0.97
CA PHE A 81 -13.58 13.36 0.98
C PHE A 81 -14.74 12.47 1.45
N ALA A 82 -14.78 11.24 0.98
CA ALA A 82 -15.69 10.20 1.41
C ALA A 82 -14.90 8.98 1.92
N SER A 83 -15.47 8.24 2.87
CA SER A 83 -14.91 6.96 3.30
C SER A 83 -14.88 5.99 2.12
N ALA A 84 -13.72 5.36 1.90
CA ALA A 84 -13.48 4.49 0.75
C ALA A 84 -13.23 3.04 1.18
N GLU A 85 -12.36 2.81 2.17
CA GLU A 85 -12.03 1.46 2.62
C GLU A 85 -11.39 1.46 4.02
N THR A 86 -11.52 0.36 4.73
CA THR A 86 -10.79 0.08 5.97
C THR A 86 -10.20 -1.32 5.87
N GLY A 87 -8.96 -1.49 6.32
CA GLY A 87 -8.30 -2.80 6.31
C GLY A 87 -7.04 -2.80 7.16
N ASP A 88 -6.28 -3.88 7.08
CA ASP A 88 -5.02 -4.01 7.80
C ASP A 88 -3.94 -3.20 7.09
N ALA A 89 -3.19 -2.40 7.86
CA ALA A 89 -2.10 -1.63 7.34
C ALA A 89 -0.88 -2.54 7.13
N VAL A 90 -0.03 -2.14 6.19
CA VAL A 90 1.24 -2.79 5.89
C VAL A 90 2.35 -1.74 5.98
N MET A 91 3.54 -2.18 6.40
CA MET A 91 4.72 -1.31 6.39
C MET A 91 5.08 -0.99 4.94
N ARG A 92 5.14 0.30 4.61
CA ARG A 92 5.58 0.81 3.30
C ARG A 92 6.84 1.65 3.48
N PHE A 93 7.70 1.59 2.48
CA PHE A 93 8.97 2.30 2.45
C PHE A 93 8.94 3.37 1.37
N GLY A 94 9.60 4.50 1.63
CA GLY A 94 9.92 5.49 0.61
C GLY A 94 10.88 4.91 -0.45
N THR A 95 10.98 5.59 -1.59
CA THR A 95 11.77 5.16 -2.76
C THR A 95 13.22 4.82 -2.43
N LYS A 96 13.84 5.55 -1.49
CA LYS A 96 15.21 5.29 -1.01
C LYS A 96 15.30 4.54 0.32
N ARG A 97 14.17 4.02 0.83
CA ARG A 97 14.03 3.44 2.19
C ARG A 97 14.42 4.39 3.34
N GLU A 98 14.55 5.68 3.06
CA GLU A 98 14.87 6.71 4.05
C GLU A 98 13.70 6.92 5.03
N ASN A 99 12.47 6.73 4.54
CA ASN A 99 11.24 6.85 5.31
C ASN A 99 10.47 5.53 5.29
N GLN A 100 9.80 5.21 6.40
CA GLN A 100 8.87 4.08 6.49
C GLN A 100 7.65 4.48 7.32
N THR A 101 6.47 3.97 6.95
CA THR A 101 5.24 4.16 7.74
C THR A 101 4.21 3.09 7.42
N PHE A 102 3.17 3.00 8.24
CA PHE A 102 2.04 2.11 8.00
C PHE A 102 1.05 2.76 7.02
N MET A 103 0.65 2.00 6.01
CA MET A 103 -0.24 2.45 4.95
C MET A 103 -1.11 1.30 4.45
N MET A 104 -2.10 1.62 3.61
CA MET A 104 -2.86 0.60 2.90
C MET A 104 -1.96 -0.27 1.99
N PRO A 105 -2.33 -1.53 1.73
CA PRO A 105 -1.67 -2.36 0.74
C PRO A 105 -1.66 -1.71 -0.65
N GLU A 106 -0.61 -1.99 -1.43
CA GLU A 106 -0.48 -1.45 -2.80
C GLU A 106 -1.65 -1.89 -3.71
N SER A 107 -2.22 -3.07 -3.48
CA SER A 107 -3.41 -3.55 -4.18
C SER A 107 -4.62 -2.64 -3.96
N VAL A 108 -4.83 -2.15 -2.73
CA VAL A 108 -5.91 -1.22 -2.37
C VAL A 108 -5.67 0.14 -3.01
N GLN A 109 -4.43 0.62 -2.97
CA GLN A 109 -4.02 1.85 -3.65
C GLN A 109 -4.37 1.82 -5.14
N LYS A 110 -4.01 0.73 -5.84
CA LYS A 110 -4.32 0.52 -7.26
C LYS A 110 -5.83 0.39 -7.51
N LYS A 111 -6.54 -0.35 -6.67
CA LYS A 111 -8.00 -0.51 -6.73
C LYS A 111 -8.72 0.84 -6.73
N HIS A 112 -8.27 1.76 -5.85
CA HIS A 112 -8.87 3.09 -5.72
C HIS A 112 -8.25 4.15 -6.63
N ARG A 113 -7.22 3.80 -7.43
CA ARG A 113 -6.51 4.72 -8.34
C ARG A 113 -5.99 6.00 -7.63
N ILE A 114 -5.47 5.84 -6.42
CA ILE A 114 -4.95 6.96 -5.63
C ILE A 114 -3.43 7.02 -5.81
N GLU A 115 -2.96 8.12 -6.40
CA GLU A 115 -1.54 8.36 -6.66
C GLU A 115 -0.92 9.31 -5.63
N LYS A 116 -1.75 10.16 -5.03
CA LYS A 116 -1.32 11.18 -4.05
C LYS A 116 -2.20 11.14 -2.83
N PHE A 117 -1.61 11.08 -1.64
CA PHE A 117 -2.38 11.10 -0.42
C PHE A 117 -1.61 11.60 0.79
N ILE A 118 -2.37 12.20 1.71
CA ILE A 118 -1.90 12.63 3.02
C ILE A 118 -2.10 11.47 3.99
N ILE A 119 -1.10 11.19 4.79
CA ILE A 119 -1.09 10.10 5.77
C ILE A 119 -1.17 10.77 7.14
N LEU A 120 -2.16 10.42 7.96
CA LEU A 120 -2.37 10.97 9.30
C LEU A 120 -2.23 9.85 10.32
N GLN A 121 -1.14 9.86 11.07
CA GLN A 121 -0.97 8.98 12.22
C GLN A 121 -1.50 9.68 13.46
N VAL A 122 -2.56 9.12 14.07
CA VAL A 122 -3.14 9.65 15.29
C VAL A 122 -2.40 9.10 16.51
N LEU A 123 -1.90 10.01 17.34
CA LEU A 123 -1.24 9.69 18.61
C LEU A 123 -2.27 9.68 19.77
N SER A 124 -1.84 9.19 20.93
CA SER A 124 -2.72 8.97 22.09
C SER A 124 -3.37 10.24 22.64
N ASP A 125 -2.74 11.40 22.47
CA ASP A 125 -3.23 12.71 22.87
C ASP A 125 -4.03 13.43 21.77
N LYS A 126 -4.41 12.70 20.70
CA LYS A 126 -5.05 13.23 19.48
C LYS A 126 -4.19 14.19 18.66
N SER A 127 -2.90 14.31 18.97
CA SER A 127 -1.95 14.92 18.06
C SER A 127 -1.70 14.03 16.84
N LEU A 128 -1.18 14.63 15.78
CA LEU A 128 -1.09 14.02 14.46
C LEU A 128 0.36 14.11 13.95
N MET A 129 0.97 12.96 13.66
CA MET A 129 2.09 12.93 12.74
C MET A 129 1.55 12.80 11.32
N VAL A 130 2.16 13.47 10.36
CA VAL A 130 1.65 13.43 8.98
C VAL A 130 2.75 13.09 8.01
N GLY A 131 2.40 12.24 7.06
CA GLY A 131 3.16 11.99 5.86
C GLY A 131 2.47 12.51 4.63
N VAL A 132 3.24 12.70 3.58
CA VAL A 132 2.70 12.92 2.23
C VAL A 132 3.30 11.86 1.33
N TYR A 133 2.45 11.19 0.55
CA TYR A 133 2.90 10.29 -0.49
C TYR A 133 2.52 10.88 -1.85
N ASP A 134 3.50 10.96 -2.72
CA ASP A 134 3.33 11.21 -4.15
C ASP A 134 4.11 10.15 -4.93
N THR A 135 3.54 9.62 -6.02
CA THR A 135 4.23 8.65 -6.87
C THR A 135 5.53 9.17 -7.48
N GLU A 136 5.65 10.49 -7.68
CA GLU A 136 6.83 11.10 -8.27
C GLU A 136 7.93 11.34 -7.22
N TRP A 137 7.57 11.80 -6.03
CA TRP A 137 8.54 12.26 -5.02
C TRP A 137 8.77 11.22 -3.91
N GLY A 138 7.87 10.24 -3.82
CA GLY A 138 7.88 9.18 -2.82
C GLY A 138 7.18 9.57 -1.52
N LEU A 139 7.43 8.76 -0.49
CA LEU A 139 6.91 8.97 0.86
C LEU A 139 7.76 10.00 1.60
N THR A 140 7.14 11.11 2.00
CA THR A 140 7.66 12.00 3.04
C THR A 140 6.98 11.63 4.35
N LEU A 141 7.77 11.58 5.42
CA LEU A 141 7.26 11.45 6.77
C LEU A 141 8.02 12.43 7.66
N PRO A 142 7.70 13.72 7.62
CA PRO A 142 8.28 14.66 8.57
C PRO A 142 8.01 14.16 9.99
N GLN A 143 9.05 14.10 10.83
CA GLN A 143 8.96 13.66 12.23
C GLN A 143 8.24 14.67 13.15
N ALA A 144 7.60 15.68 12.57
CA ALA A 144 6.92 16.72 13.31
C ALA A 144 5.52 16.25 13.75
N ILE A 145 5.10 16.73 14.93
CA ILE A 145 3.81 16.44 15.55
C ILE A 145 2.97 17.71 15.50
N TYR A 146 1.72 17.57 15.07
CA TYR A 146 0.82 18.68 14.79
C TYR A 146 -0.47 18.53 15.58
N GLN A 147 -1.07 19.67 15.91
CA GLN A 147 -2.44 19.69 16.41
C GLN A 147 -3.43 19.70 15.25
N LEU A 148 -4.68 19.31 15.51
CA LEU A 148 -5.73 19.28 14.47
C LEU A 148 -5.88 20.64 13.76
N ASP A 149 -5.78 21.75 14.49
CA ASP A 149 -5.93 23.09 13.90
C ASP A 149 -4.80 23.45 12.93
N ASP A 150 -3.61 22.89 13.10
CA ASP A 150 -2.50 23.08 12.16
C ASP A 150 -2.69 22.20 10.91
N VAL A 151 -3.16 20.96 11.10
CA VAL A 151 -3.54 20.07 9.99
C VAL A 151 -4.64 20.70 9.14
N LYS A 152 -5.65 21.31 9.77
CA LYS A 152 -6.75 22.00 9.08
C LYS A 152 -6.27 23.13 8.17
N LYS A 153 -5.22 23.85 8.58
CA LYS A 153 -4.62 24.94 7.79
C LYS A 153 -3.80 24.40 6.61
N ASN A 154 -3.11 23.29 6.81
CA ASN A 154 -2.12 22.81 5.84
C ASN A 154 -2.68 21.79 4.81
N VAL A 155 -3.77 21.09 5.11
CA VAL A 155 -4.39 20.15 4.17
C VAL A 155 -4.80 20.85 2.85
N PRO A 156 -5.52 21.99 2.86
CA PRO A 156 -5.88 22.68 1.60
C PRO A 156 -4.67 23.05 0.75
N GLN A 157 -3.59 23.48 1.39
CA GLN A 157 -2.34 23.84 0.72
C GLN A 157 -1.65 22.62 0.11
N THR A 158 -1.65 21.48 0.82
CA THR A 158 -1.11 20.22 0.32
C THR A 158 -1.91 19.71 -0.89
N LEU A 159 -3.25 19.85 -0.86
CA LEU A 159 -4.10 19.53 -2.01
C LEU A 159 -3.82 20.44 -3.21
N ASP A 160 -3.54 21.72 -2.98
CA ASP A 160 -3.15 22.62 -4.06
C ASP A 160 -1.80 22.22 -4.69
N ILE A 161 -0.83 21.77 -3.88
CA ILE A 161 0.43 21.20 -4.37
C ILE A 161 0.16 19.93 -5.21
N PHE A 162 -0.73 19.03 -4.75
CA PHE A 162 -1.11 17.84 -5.54
C PHE A 162 -1.70 18.18 -6.91
N ARG A 163 -2.44 19.29 -7.01
CA ARG A 163 -2.98 19.85 -8.25
C ARG A 163 -1.92 20.57 -9.12
N GLY A 164 -0.67 20.63 -8.69
CA GLY A 164 0.42 21.31 -9.39
C GLY A 164 0.40 22.83 -9.24
N LYS A 165 -0.36 23.37 -8.27
CA LYS A 165 -0.29 24.81 -7.97
C LYS A 165 0.97 25.11 -7.16
N LYS A 166 1.64 26.21 -7.49
CA LYS A 166 2.76 26.70 -6.67
C LYS A 166 2.24 27.10 -5.29
N PRO A 167 2.99 26.83 -4.20
CA PRO A 167 2.69 27.39 -2.90
C PRO A 167 2.60 28.92 -3.02
N ALA A 168 1.60 29.54 -2.39
CA ALA A 168 1.55 30.99 -2.33
C ALA A 168 2.82 31.52 -1.64
N GLU A 169 3.52 32.45 -2.30
CA GLU A 169 4.69 33.14 -1.76
C GLU A 169 4.30 33.83 -0.43
N LYS A 170 4.98 33.49 0.67
CA LYS A 170 4.65 34.00 2.02
C LYS A 170 5.00 35.48 2.13
N LYS A 171 4.07 36.29 2.65
CA LYS A 171 4.42 37.58 3.28
C LYS A 171 4.83 37.31 4.74
N GLU A 172 6.08 37.61 5.07
CA GLU A 172 6.66 37.40 6.40
C GLU A 172 5.95 38.26 7.46
N GLY A 173 5.25 37.60 8.39
CA GLY A 173 4.72 38.17 9.62
C GLY A 173 4.92 37.14 10.75
N PRO A 174 5.16 37.56 12.01
CA PRO A 174 5.54 36.63 13.07
C PRO A 174 4.33 35.80 13.51
N GLY A 175 4.28 34.57 13.01
CA GLY A 175 3.28 33.57 13.35
C GLY A 175 2.55 33.06 12.11
N GLN A 176 2.67 31.76 11.86
CA GLN A 176 2.16 30.98 10.72
C GLN A 176 3.11 30.96 9.53
N THR A 177 3.51 29.76 9.10
CA THR A 177 3.43 29.31 7.70
C THR A 177 4.16 27.96 7.44
N ILE A 178 3.43 27.01 6.84
CA ILE A 178 3.75 25.65 6.34
C ILE A 178 5.17 25.09 6.61
N ASP A 179 5.23 24.00 7.36
CA ASP A 179 6.30 23.01 7.29
C ASP A 179 5.66 21.60 7.24
N TRP A 180 5.92 20.86 6.15
CA TRP A 180 5.72 19.42 6.03
C TRP A 180 6.96 18.79 5.34
N ASN A 181 8.14 19.41 5.51
CA ASN A 181 9.35 19.29 4.69
C ASN A 181 9.23 18.39 3.44
N LEU A 182 8.60 18.96 2.41
CA LEU A 182 8.67 18.51 1.03
C LEU A 182 9.96 19.08 0.44
N ASN A 183 10.92 18.21 0.12
CA ASN A 183 12.13 18.55 -0.63
C ASN A 183 11.82 18.89 -2.08
#